data_AF-A0A831X1P0-F1
#
_entry.id   AF-A0A831X1P0-F1
#
_cell.length_a   1.000
_cell.length_b   1.000
_cell.length_c   1.000
_cell.angle_alpha   90.00
_cell.angle_beta   90.00
_cell.angle_gamma   90.00
#
_symmetry.space_group_name_H-M   'P 1'
#
loop_
_entity.id
_entity.type
_entity.pdbx_description
1 polymer ?
#
loop_
_entity_poly.entity_id
_entity_poly.type
_entity_poly.pdbx_seq_one_letter_code
_entity_poly.pdbx_strand_id
1 'polypeptide(L)' 'MRSRKRIEITIETEELLRIRRPEYSTPVWCADCLRQVHVVTPDEAVIITGASSRAIYRWVEEGKIHFSETTEGFLLI' A
#
# COMPACT_ATOMS: atom_id res chain seq x y z
N MET A 1 30.34 -22.85 45.17
CA MET A 1 30.03 -21.79 44.18
C MET A 1 28.91 -22.29 43.28
N ARG A 2 27.74 -21.65 43.27
CA ARG A 2 26.55 -22.10 42.52
C ARG A 2 26.54 -21.38 41.17
N SER A 3 26.67 -22.09 40.05
CA SER A 3 26.67 -21.46 38.71
C SER A 3 25.25 -21.03 38.33
N ARG A 4 25.08 -19.76 37.93
CA ARG A 4 23.82 -19.27 37.35
C ARG A 4 23.78 -19.73 35.90
N LYS A 5 22.77 -20.53 35.55
CA LYS A 5 22.46 -20.86 34.16
C LYS A 5 21.69 -19.70 33.54
N ARG A 6 22.12 -19.26 32.36
CA ARG A 6 21.44 -18.26 31.54
C ARG A 6 20.60 -19.01 30.50
N ILE A 7 19.34 -18.61 30.36
CA ILE A 7 18.42 -19.11 29.33
C ILE A 7 18.21 -17.96 28.36
N GLU A 8 18.41 -18.21 27.07
CA GLU A 8 18.10 -17.27 25.99
C GLU A 8 16.92 -17.82 25.21
N ILE A 9 15.90 -16.99 25.02
CA ILE A 9 14.68 -17.32 24.28
C ILE A 9 14.66 -16.40 23.07
N THR A 10 14.72 -16.99 21.88
CA THR A 10 14.53 -16.28 20.61
C THR A 10 13.09 -16.49 20.16
N ILE A 11 12.40 -15.39 19.84
CA ILE A 11 11.05 -15.42 19.28
C ILE A 11 11.18 -15.03 17.80
N GLU A 12 10.95 -15.99 16.92
CA GLU A 12 10.76 -15.74 15.49
C GLU A 12 9.26 -15.70 15.20
N THR A 13 8.81 -14.62 14.58
CA THR A 13 7.42 -14.45 14.14
C THR A 13 7.39 -14.49 12.63
N GLU A 14 6.88 -15.58 12.07
CA GLU A 14 6.56 -15.65 10.65
C GLU A 14 5.18 -15.03 10.42
N GLU A 15 5.16 -13.87 9.77
CA GLU A 15 3.94 -13.22 9.34
C GLU A 15 3.65 -13.58 7.88
N LEU A 16 2.56 -14.30 7.65
CA LEU A 16 2.06 -14.58 6.30
C LEU A 16 1.03 -13.52 5.89
N LEU A 17 1.49 -12.49 5.19
CA LEU A 17 0.62 -11.49 4.56
C LEU A 17 -0.01 -12.08 3.29
N ARG A 18 -1.28 -12.50 3.39
CA ARG A 18 -2.08 -12.88 2.22
C ARG A 18 -2.62 -11.63 1.53
N ILE A 19 -1.82 -11.05 0.65
CA ILE A 19 -2.26 -9.98 -0.26
C ILE A 19 -3.20 -10.63 -1.29
N ARG A 20 -4.52 -10.45 -1.12
CA ARG A 20 -5.43 -10.61 -2.26
C ARG A 20 -5.06 -9.51 -3.23
N ARG A 21 -4.43 -9.85 -4.36
CA ARG A 21 -4.41 -8.96 -5.52
C ARG A 21 -5.88 -8.78 -5.91
N PRO A 22 -6.49 -7.60 -5.77
CA PRO A 22 -7.71 -7.37 -6.51
C PRO A 22 -7.33 -7.57 -7.98
N GLU A 23 -8.06 -8.44 -8.67
CA GLU A 23 -7.99 -8.50 -10.13
C GLU A 23 -8.03 -7.05 -10.62
N TYR A 24 -6.96 -6.64 -11.32
CA TYR A 24 -6.74 -5.32 -11.91
C TYR A 24 -7.96 -4.42 -11.77
N SER A 25 -7.85 -3.52 -10.80
CA SER A 25 -8.86 -2.58 -10.36
C SER A 25 -9.98 -2.31 -11.35
N THR A 26 -11.21 -2.46 -10.87
CA THR A 26 -12.40 -2.11 -11.64
C THR A 26 -12.25 -0.70 -12.20
N PRO A 27 -12.39 -0.50 -13.51
CA PRO A 27 -12.24 0.81 -14.11
C PRO A 27 -13.28 1.77 -13.51
N VAL A 28 -12.79 2.89 -12.99
CA VAL A 28 -13.60 3.96 -12.41
C VAL A 28 -13.56 5.18 -13.31
N TRP A 29 -14.62 5.98 -13.26
CA TRP A 29 -14.68 7.24 -13.98
C TRP A 29 -13.88 8.30 -13.22
N CYS A 30 -12.87 8.89 -13.86
CA CYS A 30 -12.15 10.04 -13.31
C CYS A 30 -12.79 11.33 -13.85
N ALA A 31 -13.25 12.20 -12.93
CA ALA A 31 -13.87 13.48 -13.30
C ALA A 31 -12.88 14.45 -13.96
N ASP A 32 -11.61 14.41 -13.57
CA ASP A 32 -10.57 15.29 -14.12
C ASP A 32 -10.05 14.81 -15.49
N CYS A 33 -9.94 13.49 -15.68
CA CYS A 33 -9.53 12.91 -16.97
C CYS A 33 -10.67 12.72 -17.97
N LEU A 34 -11.93 12.79 -17.51
CA LEU A 34 -13.14 12.56 -18.31
C LEU A 34 -13.14 11.20 -19.05
N ARG A 35 -12.63 10.15 -18.41
CA ARG A 35 -12.56 8.79 -18.96
C ARG A 35 -12.55 7.72 -17.88
N GLN A 36 -12.78 6.47 -18.29
CA GLN A 36 -12.51 5.31 -17.46
C GLN A 36 -11.01 5.09 -17.29
N VAL A 37 -10.57 4.96 -16.04
CA VAL A 37 -9.19 4.69 -15.65
C VAL A 37 -9.14 3.53 -14.65
N HIS A 38 -8.05 2.77 -14.69
CA HIS A 38 -7.72 1.84 -13.62
C HIS A 38 -7.06 2.63 -12.49
N VAL A 39 -7.51 2.41 -11.27
CA VAL A 39 -6.95 3.03 -10.06
C VAL A 39 -6.35 1.98 -9.16
N VAL A 40 -5.33 2.29 -8.40
CA VAL A 40 -4.68 1.34 -7.50
C VAL A 40 -4.55 1.98 -6.12
N THR A 41 -4.35 1.16 -5.10
CA THR A 41 -3.96 1.67 -3.79
C THR A 41 -2.53 2.25 -3.85
N PRO A 42 -2.15 3.16 -2.93
CA PRO A 42 -0.77 3.63 -2.82
C PRO A 42 0.25 2.49 -2.68
N ASP A 43 -0.09 1.44 -1.93
CA ASP A 43 0.78 0.27 -1.73
C ASP A 43 0.98 -0.52 -3.03
N GLU A 44 -0.08 -0.69 -3.82
CA GLU A 44 0.02 -1.28 -5.16
C GLU A 44 0.83 -0.39 -6.11
N ALA A 45 0.68 0.94 -6.05
CA ALA A 45 1.47 1.85 -6.85
C ALA A 45 2.97 1.77 -6.52
N VAL A 46 3.34 1.58 -5.26
CA VAL A 46 4.73 1.30 -4.85
C VAL A 46 5.25 0.04 -5.53
N ILE A 47 4.46 -1.03 -5.54
CA ILE A 47 4.84 -2.30 -6.17
C ILE A 47 4.97 -2.15 -7.70
N ILE A 48 4.04 -1.44 -8.34
CA ILE A 48 3.99 -1.29 -9.81
C ILE A 48 5.10 -0.36 -10.31
N THR A 49 5.33 0.75 -9.61
CA THR A 49 6.25 1.81 -10.07
C THR A 49 7.66 1.67 -9.50
N GLY A 50 7.83 0.92 -8.40
CA GLY A 50 9.06 0.88 -7.61
C GLY A 50 9.36 2.18 -6.86
N ALA A 51 8.47 3.18 -6.91
CA ALA A 51 8.62 4.42 -6.15
C ALA A 51 8.34 4.17 -4.67
N SER A 52 8.93 4.97 -3.77
CA SER A 52 8.62 4.88 -2.35
C SER A 52 7.22 5.42 -2.06
N SER A 53 6.56 4.93 -1.00
CA SER A 53 5.24 5.43 -0.58
C SER A 53 5.26 6.94 -0.38
N ARG A 54 6.35 7.50 0.16
CA ARG A 54 6.53 8.95 0.32
C ARG A 54 6.52 9.70 -1.02
N ALA A 55 7.10 9.14 -2.07
CA ALA A 55 7.06 9.75 -3.40
C ALA A 55 5.64 9.74 -3.98
N ILE A 56 4.92 8.62 -3.80
CA ILE A 56 3.52 8.49 -4.20
C ILE A 56 2.64 9.53 -3.50
N TYR A 57 2.68 9.59 -2.16
CA TYR A 57 1.89 10.58 -1.40
C TYR A 57 2.24 12.02 -1.76
N ARG A 58 3.53 12.32 -1.99
CA ARG A 58 3.92 13.65 -2.45
C ARG A 58 3.33 14.00 -3.81
N TRP A 59 3.23 13.04 -4.75
CA TRP A 59 2.57 13.30 -6.03
C TRP A 59 1.07 13.56 -5.88
N VAL A 60 0.41 12.90 -4.93
CA VAL A 60 -0.99 13.19 -4.56
C VAL A 60 -1.11 14.62 -4.04
N GLU A 61 -0.30 14.98 -3.05
CA GLU A 61 -0.30 16.32 -2.43
C GLU A 61 0.04 17.45 -3.44
N GLU A 62 0.95 17.17 -4.37
CA GLU A 62 1.33 18.09 -5.45
C GLU A 62 0.30 18.12 -6.61
N GLY A 63 -0.74 17.30 -6.56
CA GLY A 63 -1.76 17.20 -7.63
C GLY A 63 -1.23 16.65 -8.95
N LYS A 64 -0.12 15.89 -8.91
CA LYS A 64 0.50 15.27 -10.10
C LYS A 64 -0.20 14.00 -10.55
N ILE A 65 -0.93 13.36 -9.64
CA ILE A 65 -1.77 12.20 -9.91
C ILE A 65 -3.17 12.47 -9.35
N HIS A 66 -4.19 12.05 -10.07
CA HIS A 66 -5.56 12.15 -9.60
C HIS A 66 -5.83 11.05 -8.59
N PHE A 67 -6.62 11.37 -7.57
CA PHE A 67 -6.96 10.43 -6.53
C PHE A 67 -8.45 10.51 -6.21
N SER A 68 -8.97 9.44 -5.61
CA SER A 68 -10.32 9.39 -5.07
C SER A 68 -10.32 8.63 -3.75
N GLU A 69 -11.11 9.09 -2.80
CA GLU A 69 -11.35 8.36 -1.56
C GLU A 69 -12.62 7.52 -1.65
N THR A 70 -12.55 6.26 -1.23
CA THR A 70 -13.74 5.42 -1.09
C THR A 70 -14.55 5.85 0.12
N THR A 71 -15.82 5.42 0.19
CA THR A 71 -16.68 5.64 1.37
C THR A 71 -16.14 5.00 2.65
N GLU A 72 -15.21 4.05 2.51
CA GLU A 72 -14.55 3.35 3.61
C GLU A 72 -13.24 4.06 4.05
N GLY A 73 -12.87 5.16 3.39
CA GLY A 73 -11.67 5.95 3.70
C GLY A 73 -10.40 5.46 3.01
N PHE A 74 -10.51 4.60 1.99
CA PHE A 74 -9.33 4.15 1.23
C PHE A 74 -8.99 5.13 0.12
N LEU A 75 -7.70 5.47 0.00
CA LEU A 75 -7.16 6.27 -1.09
C LEU A 75 -6.92 5.39 -2.31
N LEU A 76 -7.43 5.81 -3.47
CA LEU A 76 -7.18 5.21 -4.78
C LEU A 76 -6.55 6.25 -5.70
N ILE A 77 -5.51 5.87 -6.43
CA ILE A 77 -4.72 6.72 -7.34
C ILE A 77 -4.54 6.11 -8.73
#